data_AF-A0A519MP76-F1
#
_entry.id   AF-A0A519MP76-F1
#
_cell.length_a   1.000
_cell.length_b   1.000
_cell.length_c   1.000
_cell.angle_alpha   90.00
_cell.angle_beta   90.00
_cell.angle_gamma   90.00
#
_symmetry.space_group_name_H-M   'P 1'
#
loop_
_entity.id
_entity.type
_entity.pdbx_description
1 polymer ?
#
loop_
_entity_poly.entity_id
_entity_poly.type
_entity_poly.pdbx_seq_one_letter_code
_entity_poly.pdbx_strand_id
1 'polypeptide(L)'
;ETTRYLRLSYQPLTRRWRLNISPVPFTNSGLGVVLGQTFDEYDDAMAAIQRFSRWKIAEGGVMDADAVHTVHFRFRLDTSQLPRPFQIGTVGRSGWNLLVSRSQRVGALEPAK
;
A
#
# COMPACT_ATOMS: atom_id res chain seq x y z
N GLU A 1 14.10 -3.44 0.97
CA GLU A 1 12.75 -3.01 1.41
C GLU A 1 11.80 -3.12 0.23
N THR A 2 10.66 -3.81 0.39
CA THR A 2 9.67 -3.97 -0.68
C THR A 2 8.52 -3.02 -0.41
N THR A 3 8.21 -2.14 -1.37
CA THR A 3 7.18 -1.09 -1.21
C THR A 3 6.07 -1.26 -2.25
N ARG A 4 4.84 -0.88 -1.88
CA ARG A 4 3.67 -0.87 -2.77
C ARG A 4 2.89 0.42 -2.55
N TYR A 5 2.53 1.07 -3.64
CA TYR A 5 1.76 2.31 -3.66
C TYR A 5 0.31 2.00 -4.03
N LEU A 6 -0.61 2.57 -3.28
CA LEU A 6 -2.05 2.49 -3.53
C LEU A 6 -2.60 3.91 -3.71
N ARG A 7 -3.44 4.11 -4.72
CA ARG A 7 -4.13 5.38 -4.96
C ARG A 7 -5.62 5.11 -5.10
N LEU A 8 -6.39 5.62 -4.14
CA LEU A 8 -7.85 5.64 -4.19
C LEU A 8 -8.31 6.98 -4.80
N SER A 9 -9.29 6.94 -5.70
CA SER A 9 -9.87 8.14 -6.31
C SER A 9 -11.36 7.95 -6.52
N TYR A 10 -12.16 8.99 -6.29
CA TYR A 10 -13.58 8.98 -6.57
C TYR A 10 -13.87 9.63 -7.92
N GLN A 11 -14.66 8.97 -8.77
CA GLN A 11 -15.09 9.46 -10.06
C GLN A 11 -16.54 9.98 -9.93
N PRO A 12 -16.77 11.31 -9.86
CA PRO A 12 -18.10 11.85 -9.57
C PRO A 12 -19.13 11.58 -10.66
N LEU A 13 -18.68 11.48 -11.92
CA LEU A 13 -19.56 11.23 -13.06
C LEU A 13 -20.17 9.83 -13.02
N THR A 14 -19.36 8.82 -12.71
CA THR A 14 -19.78 7.41 -12.62
C THR A 14 -20.19 7.02 -11.20
N ARG A 15 -19.93 7.89 -10.23
CA ARG A 15 -20.09 7.65 -8.78
C ARG A 15 -19.32 6.43 -8.28
N ARG A 16 -18.17 6.14 -8.91
CA ARG A 16 -17.36 4.96 -8.62
C ARG A 16 -16.05 5.31 -7.94
N TRP A 17 -15.61 4.41 -7.08
CA TRP A 17 -14.29 4.42 -6.48
C TRP A 17 -13.32 3.63 -7.34
N ARG A 18 -12.17 4.21 -7.65
CA ARG A 18 -11.09 3.55 -8.39
C ARG A 18 -9.88 3.38 -7.48
N LEU A 19 -9.47 2.13 -7.25
CA LEU A 19 -8.25 1.78 -6.56
C LEU A 19 -7.18 1.37 -7.58
N ASN A 20 -6.06 2.06 -7.56
CA ASN A 20 -4.90 1.77 -8.38
C ASN A 20 -3.77 1.24 -7.49
N ILE A 21 -3.09 0.18 -7.93
CA ILE A 21 -1.97 -0.43 -7.19
C ILE A 21 -0.74 -0.48 -8.09
N SER A 22 0.42 -0.07 -7.55
CA SER A 22 1.69 0.00 -8.27
C SER A 22 2.88 -0.36 -7.37
N PRO A 23 3.93 -1.04 -7.87
CA PRO A 23 5.18 -1.21 -7.15
C PRO A 23 6.05 0.07 -7.12
N VAL A 24 5.75 1.05 -7.97
CA VAL A 24 6.45 2.34 -8.08
C VAL A 24 5.53 3.52 -7.75
N PRO A 25 6.05 4.69 -7.33
CA PRO A 25 5.25 5.88 -7.12
C PRO A 25 4.43 6.25 -8.36
N PHE A 26 3.24 6.82 -8.15
CA PHE A 26 2.37 7.18 -9.26
C PHE A 26 2.87 8.48 -9.90
N THR A 27 3.30 8.39 -11.15
CA THR A 27 3.62 9.56 -11.98
C THR A 27 2.38 10.02 -12.75
N ASN A 28 2.32 11.31 -13.09
CA ASN A 28 1.25 11.85 -13.93
C ASN A 28 1.36 11.42 -15.41
N SER A 29 2.42 10.69 -15.78
CA SER A 29 2.67 10.26 -17.17
C SER A 29 1.94 8.98 -17.56
N GLY A 30 1.31 8.26 -16.63
CA GLY A 30 0.47 7.09 -16.94
C GLY A 30 1.21 5.85 -17.48
N LEU A 31 2.54 5.88 -17.56
CA LEU A 31 3.38 4.82 -18.13
C LEU A 31 3.73 3.67 -17.16
N GLY A 32 3.10 3.63 -15.98
CA GLY A 32 3.28 2.55 -15.01
C GLY A 32 2.26 1.42 -15.23
N VAL A 33 2.68 0.16 -15.00
CA VAL A 33 1.73 -0.95 -14.87
C VAL A 33 0.92 -0.75 -13.59
N VAL A 34 -0.27 -0.19 -13.77
CA VAL A 34 -1.21 0.06 -12.68
C VAL A 34 -2.33 -0.96 -12.78
N LEU A 35 -2.46 -1.81 -11.77
CA LEU A 35 -3.65 -2.64 -11.65
C LEU A 35 -4.77 -1.78 -11.05
N GLY A 36 -5.76 -1.45 -11.86
CA GLY A 36 -6.93 -0.68 -11.47
C GLY A 36 -8.10 -1.61 -11.15
N GLN A 37 -8.69 -1.46 -9.97
CA GLN A 37 -9.97 -2.05 -9.58
C GLN A 37 -10.98 -0.93 -9.35
N THR A 38 -12.25 -1.21 -9.62
CA THR A 38 -13.34 -0.24 -9.47
C THR A 38 -14.38 -0.81 -8.51
N PHE A 39 -14.92 0.03 -7.65
CA PHE A 39 -15.91 -0.31 -6.64
C PHE A 39 -17.05 0.72 -6.67
N ASP A 40 -18.26 0.27 -6.38
CA ASP A 40 -19.41 1.16 -6.28
C ASP A 40 -19.49 1.80 -4.87
N GLU A 41 -19.08 1.08 -3.82
CA GLU A 41 -19.09 1.56 -2.43
C GLU A 41 -17.69 1.88 -1.89
N TYR A 42 -17.63 2.85 -0.96
CA TYR A 42 -16.38 3.26 -0.32
C TYR A 42 -15.82 2.14 0.57
N ASP A 43 -16.69 1.47 1.32
CA ASP A 43 -16.30 0.44 2.29
C ASP A 43 -15.68 -0.77 1.58
N ASP A 44 -16.18 -1.14 0.40
CA ASP A 44 -15.57 -2.18 -0.43
C ASP A 44 -14.15 -1.81 -0.89
N ALA A 45 -13.97 -0.57 -1.35
CA ALA A 45 -12.66 -0.08 -1.75
C ALA A 45 -11.68 -0.04 -0.57
N MET A 46 -12.16 0.32 0.62
CA MET A 46 -11.37 0.32 1.85
C MET A 46 -11.03 -1.11 2.32
N ALA A 47 -11.97 -2.05 2.23
CA ALA A 47 -11.72 -3.45 2.51
C ALA A 47 -10.63 -4.02 1.58
N ALA A 48 -10.63 -3.61 0.30
CA ALA A 48 -9.57 -3.98 -0.65
C ALA A 48 -8.20 -3.39 -0.27
N ILE A 49 -8.14 -2.14 0.20
CA ILE A 49 -6.90 -1.50 0.69
C ILE A 49 -6.36 -2.23 1.93
N GLN A 50 -7.23 -2.65 2.83
CA GLN A 50 -6.86 -3.34 4.07
C GLN A 50 -6.39 -4.78 3.83
N ARG A 51 -6.56 -5.32 2.62
CA ARG A 51 -6.20 -6.69 2.27
C ARG A 51 -4.73 -6.81 1.84
N PHE A 52 -3.84 -7.03 2.82
CA PHE A 52 -2.39 -7.20 2.60
C PHE A 52 -1.95 -8.66 2.37
N SER A 53 -2.78 -9.50 1.73
CA SER A 53 -2.48 -10.92 1.51
C SER A 53 -1.59 -11.16 0.27
N ARG A 54 -0.80 -12.25 0.28
CA ARG A 54 -0.01 -12.76 -0.87
C ARG A 54 1.02 -11.77 -1.44
N TRP A 55 1.54 -10.86 -0.60
CA TRP A 55 2.64 -10.00 -1.00
C TRP A 55 3.97 -10.74 -0.85
N LYS A 56 4.67 -10.98 -1.96
CA LYS A 56 6.06 -11.46 -1.94
C LYS A 56 6.96 -10.37 -1.35
N ILE A 57 7.49 -10.60 -0.16
CA ILE A 57 8.38 -9.67 0.56
C ILE A 57 9.84 -10.13 0.61
N ALA A 58 10.10 -11.39 0.29
CA ALA A 58 11.44 -11.99 0.22
C ALA A 58 11.47 -13.04 -0.91
N GLU A 59 12.65 -13.28 -1.46
CA GLU A 59 12.93 -14.38 -2.38
C GLU A 59 13.18 -15.68 -1.58
N GLY A 60 12.77 -16.83 -2.14
CA GLY A 60 12.73 -18.12 -1.43
C GLY A 60 14.10 -18.70 -1.01
N GLY A 61 15.21 -18.05 -1.34
CA GLY A 61 16.57 -18.46 -0.94
C GLY A 61 17.31 -17.45 -0.07
N VAL A 62 16.66 -16.35 0.34
CA VAL A 62 17.29 -15.28 1.15
C VAL A 62 16.97 -15.43 2.63
N MET A 63 15.96 -16.24 2.97
CA MET A 63 15.58 -16.49 4.36
C MET A 63 16.29 -17.75 4.86
N ASP A 64 17.10 -17.59 5.90
CA ASP A 64 17.67 -18.72 6.63
C ASP A 64 16.54 -19.48 7.35
N ALA A 65 16.35 -20.75 7.00
CA ALA A 65 15.25 -21.55 7.53
C ALA A 65 15.34 -21.71 9.07
N ASP A 66 16.56 -21.66 9.63
CA ASP A 66 16.81 -21.90 11.05
C ASP A 66 16.85 -20.59 11.88
N ALA A 67 16.79 -19.43 11.21
CA ALA A 67 16.84 -18.14 11.88
C ALA A 67 15.44 -17.54 12.09
N VAL A 68 15.24 -16.91 13.26
CA VAL A 68 14.02 -16.12 13.51
C VAL A 68 14.12 -14.79 12.78
N HIS A 69 13.21 -14.57 11.84
CA HIS A 69 13.14 -13.35 11.06
C HIS A 69 12.16 -12.36 11.69
N THR A 70 12.46 -11.06 11.63
CA THR A 70 11.51 -10.00 12.02
C THR A 70 11.06 -9.24 10.78
N VAL A 71 9.75 -9.22 10.54
CA VAL A 71 9.13 -8.45 9.47
C VAL A 71 8.61 -7.15 10.05
N HIS A 72 9.09 -6.03 9.49
CA HIS A 72 8.56 -4.70 9.79
C HIS A 72 7.60 -4.26 8.69
N PHE A 73 6.34 -4.05 9.06
CA PHE A 73 5.31 -3.51 8.20
C PHE A 73 5.07 -2.04 8.52
N ARG A 74 5.00 -1.20 7.48
CA ARG A 74 4.67 0.22 7.60
C ARG A 74 3.65 0.60 6.53
N PHE A 75 2.52 1.15 6.97
CA PHE A 75 1.52 1.76 6.10
C PHE A 75 1.46 3.24 6.44
N ARG A 76 1.59 4.10 5.42
CA ARG A 76 1.61 5.54 5.61
C ARG A 76 0.87 6.27 4.49
N LEU A 77 0.35 7.44 4.81
CA LEU A 77 -0.06 8.40 3.80
C LEU A 77 1.19 9.08 3.21
N ASP A 78 1.41 8.92 1.91
CA ASP A 78 2.48 9.63 1.19
C ASP A 78 1.95 10.99 0.71
N THR A 79 2.26 12.04 1.47
CA THR A 79 1.83 13.42 1.16
C THR A 79 2.44 13.96 -0.13
N SER A 80 3.59 13.43 -0.57
CA SER A 80 4.22 13.82 -1.84
C SER A 80 3.40 13.37 -3.06
N GLN A 81 2.51 12.39 -2.89
CA GLN A 81 1.67 11.82 -3.94
C GLN A 81 0.28 12.47 -4.02
N LEU A 82 -0.04 13.39 -3.11
CA LEU A 82 -1.28 14.16 -3.13
C LEU A 82 -1.27 15.18 -4.28
N PRO A 83 -2.42 15.61 -4.80
CA PRO A 83 -2.48 16.71 -5.76
C PRO A 83 -1.87 17.99 -5.18
N ARG A 84 -1.22 18.80 -6.03
CA ARG A 84 -0.52 20.05 -5.64
C ARG A 84 -1.30 20.95 -4.66
N PRO A 85 -2.62 21.20 -4.84
CA PRO A 85 -3.38 22.00 -3.87
C PRO A 85 -3.36 21.43 -2.44
N PHE A 86 -3.44 20.10 -2.29
CA PHE A 86 -3.37 19.45 -0.99
C PHE A 86 -1.96 19.47 -0.40
N GLN A 87 -0.91 19.39 -1.23
CA GLN A 87 0.48 19.47 -0.78
C GLN A 87 0.80 20.82 -0.12
N ILE A 88 0.23 21.91 -0.62
CA ILE A 88 0.40 23.24 -0.02
C ILE A 88 -0.31 23.30 1.34
N GLY A 89 -1.51 22.72 1.43
CA GLY A 89 -2.30 22.68 2.66
C GLY A 89 -1.76 21.75 3.75
N THR A 90 -0.86 20.83 3.42
CA THR A 90 -0.15 19.99 4.40
C THR A 90 0.99 20.71 5.12
N VAL A 91 1.46 21.85 4.60
CA VAL A 91 2.47 22.67 5.28
C VAL A 91 1.80 23.42 6.42
N GLY A 92 2.11 23.04 7.66
CA GLY A 92 1.61 23.71 8.86
C GLY A 92 0.27 23.20 9.43
N ARG A 93 -0.31 22.11 8.88
CA ARG A 93 -1.50 21.45 9.44
C ARG A 93 -1.24 19.99 9.80
N SER A 94 -1.41 19.64 11.07
CA SER A 94 -1.14 18.30 11.65
C SER A 94 -2.15 17.21 11.29
N GLY A 95 -3.21 17.52 10.53
CA GLY A 95 -4.34 16.61 10.28
C GLY A 95 -4.10 15.51 9.23
N TRP A 96 -3.02 15.58 8.44
CA TRP A 96 -2.73 14.62 7.36
C TRP A 96 -1.62 13.64 7.74
N ASN A 97 -1.74 13.02 8.91
CA ASN A 97 -0.78 12.05 9.41
C ASN A 97 -1.48 10.70 9.60
N LEU A 98 -1.25 9.78 8.66
CA LEU A 98 -1.60 8.36 8.82
C LEU A 98 -0.32 7.56 8.82
N LEU A 99 -0.04 6.91 9.94
CA LEU A 99 1.07 5.99 10.11
C LEU A 99 0.60 4.80 10.94
N VAL A 100 0.69 3.62 10.35
CA VAL A 100 0.52 2.35 11.05
C VAL A 100 1.83 1.58 10.89
N SER A 101 2.37 1.09 11.99
CA SER A 101 3.55 0.23 11.96
C SER A 101 3.31 -1.01 12.80
N ARG A 102 3.75 -2.17 12.30
CA ARG A 102 3.64 -3.45 13.00
C ARG A 102 4.92 -4.23 12.78
N SER A 103 5.45 -4.83 13.83
CA SER A 103 6.58 -5.75 13.73
C SER A 103 6.09 -7.14 14.11
N GLN A 104 6.44 -8.14 13.30
CA GLN A 104 6.05 -9.52 13.56
C GLN A 104 7.28 -10.42 13.41
N ARG A 105 7.52 -11.26 14.42
CA ARG A 105 8.49 -12.34 14.32
C ARG A 105 7.87 -13.47 13.51
N VAL A 106 8.59 -13.92 12.50
CA VAL A 106 8.25 -15.08 11.69
C VAL A 106 9.26 -16.15 12.08
N GLY A 107 8.75 -17.24 12.69
CA GLY A 107 9.58 -18.37 13.08
C GLY A 107 10.11 -19.12 11.87
N ALA A 108 11.01 -20.07 12.12
CA ALA A 108 11.48 -21.04 11.14
C ALA A 108 10.27 -21.61 10.36
N LEU A 109 10.35 -21.64 9.03
CA LEU A 109 9.35 -22.34 8.23
C LEU A 109 9.40 -23.82 8.64
N GLU A 110 8.46 -24.27 9.47
CA GLU A 110 8.21 -25.70 9.62
C GLU A 110 7.96 -26.26 8.22
N PRO A 111 8.73 -27.28 7.78
CA PRO A 111 8.52 -27.87 6.47
C PRO A 111 7.11 -28.44 6.42
N ALA A 112 6.33 -28.03 5.42
CA ALA A 112 4.98 -28.53 5.19
C ALA A 112 5.03 -30.07 5.10
N LYS A 113 4.30 -30.74 5.98
CA LYS A 113 4.11 -32.20 6.01
C LYS A 113 3.19 -32.67 4.89
#